data_AF-A0A1C6G3F0-F1
#
_entry.id   AF-A0A1C6G3F0-F1
#
_cell.length_a   1.000
_cell.length_b   1.000
_cell.length_c   1.000
_cell.angle_alpha   90.00
_cell.angle_beta   90.00
_cell.angle_gamma   90.00
#
_symmetry.space_group_name_H-M   'P 1'
#
loop_
_entity.id
_entity.type
_entity.pdbx_description
1 polymer ?
#
loop_
_entity_poly.entity_id
_entity_poly.type
_entity_poly.pdbx_seq_one_letter_code
_entity_poly.pdbx_strand_id
1 'polypeptide(L)'
;MENAKIKKTKNALYVTLSNLLCVKDIRDITVIELCKEAGINKSTFYLHYKDIYECAEDFILQIVSPIVDIICQNGVNNMIKDLPNIWSKILQLNKEQGNLYKPFFNSPSLSPLIYKVRTQIIDSLISRSTVFGLDDKDLLNARISITFFVNGFLGIIEENGRNELSVDSLEEFAKKLQKGFLDYKLFKEDLSMWADESVFYQIYPLGFCGAPFENDGVLTSRILKVNDWIPHINKLGANAIYFSPVFESDTHGYNTRDYRKIDCRLGTNDDFKNVCDNLHKAGIKVVLDGVFNHVGRGFFAFQDVLKNREASPYKDWFARIDFGGNSNYNDGLWYEGWEGNYDLVKLNLRNEEVINYIFDSIKLWVDEFDIDGIRLDVAYCLDKDFLKRLRHFCNGLKADFWLLGELLHGDYNQFVNDEMLHSCTNYECYKGLFSSFNSMNMFEIVHSLLRQFGPENWTLYKGKHLLTFVDNHDVSRIASNLNNENHLPLIYALAFGMPGIPCVYYGSEWGAKAHKNEGDSALRACFDAPIENELSDYISKLAKAHKNSKAICYGDFKSVVLTNHQCVFERTCDGERVLIAINASADDYTAHFDSGVGSGTDLITGETVSFEGGLNMKGYSAKYIKC
;
A
#
# COMPACT_ATOMS: atom_id res chain seq x y z
N MET A 1 -37.84 14.62 -36.06
CA MET A 1 -38.62 15.59 -35.25
C MET A 1 -40.05 15.07 -35.14
N GLU A 2 -40.42 14.55 -33.97
CA GLU A 2 -41.79 14.07 -33.71
C GLU A 2 -42.77 15.26 -33.77
N ASN A 3 -43.90 15.10 -34.46
CA ASN A 3 -44.90 16.16 -34.66
C ASN A 3 -45.43 16.61 -33.29
N ALA A 4 -45.45 17.92 -33.00
CA ALA A 4 -45.88 18.47 -31.70
C ALA A 4 -47.27 17.99 -31.26
N LYS A 5 -48.14 17.64 -32.22
CA LYS A 5 -49.46 17.06 -31.97
C LYS A 5 -49.37 15.64 -31.40
N ILE A 6 -48.42 14.82 -31.86
CA ILE A 6 -48.19 13.44 -31.37
C ILE A 6 -47.68 13.48 -29.93
N LYS A 7 -46.71 14.36 -29.63
CA LYS A 7 -46.17 14.53 -28.27
C LYS A 7 -47.25 14.94 -27.27
N LYS A 8 -48.16 15.84 -27.66
CA LYS A 8 -49.29 16.25 -26.83
C LYS A 8 -50.28 15.10 -26.57
N THR A 9 -50.58 14.28 -27.58
CA THR A 9 -51.43 13.10 -27.44
C THR A 9 -50.83 12.06 -26.50
N LYS A 10 -49.54 11.72 -26.67
CA LYS A 10 -48.83 10.77 -25.81
C LYS A 10 -48.79 11.23 -24.36
N ASN A 11 -48.43 12.50 -24.11
CA ASN A 11 -48.41 13.06 -22.75
C ASN A 11 -49.77 13.00 -22.06
N ALA A 12 -50.88 13.24 -22.77
CA ALA A 12 -52.22 13.12 -22.20
C ALA A 12 -52.56 11.66 -21.82
N LEU A 13 -52.17 10.69 -22.65
CA LEU A 13 -52.32 9.27 -22.33
C LEU A 13 -51.49 8.87 -21.11
N TYR A 14 -50.25 9.33 -21.03
CA TYR A 14 -49.34 9.03 -19.92
C TYR A 14 -49.83 9.53 -18.57
N VAL A 15 -50.24 10.80 -18.49
CA VAL A 15 -50.79 11.40 -17.26
C VAL A 15 -52.05 10.66 -16.81
N THR A 16 -52.92 10.32 -17.76
CA THR A 16 -54.17 9.61 -17.46
C THR A 16 -53.90 8.18 -17.01
N LEU A 17 -53.01 7.46 -17.68
CA LEU A 17 -52.64 6.10 -17.32
C LEU A 17 -52.03 6.05 -15.91
N SER A 18 -51.15 7.00 -15.58
CA SER A 18 -50.57 7.13 -14.24
C SER A 18 -51.65 7.31 -13.17
N ASN A 19 -52.61 8.23 -13.39
CA ASN A 19 -53.71 8.46 -12.46
C ASN A 19 -54.61 7.22 -12.27
N LEU A 20 -54.90 6.49 -13.34
CA LEU A 20 -55.72 5.27 -13.26
C LEU A 20 -55.01 4.16 -12.50
N LEU A 21 -53.70 4.02 -12.67
CA LEU A 21 -52.90 3.03 -11.96
C LEU A 21 -52.78 3.33 -10.45
N CYS A 22 -53.05 4.57 -10.01
CA CYS A 22 -53.13 4.88 -8.57
C CYS A 22 -54.29 4.16 -7.88
N VAL A 23 -55.33 3.79 -8.63
CA VAL A 23 -56.60 3.30 -8.08
C VAL A 23 -57.02 1.92 -8.61
N LYS A 24 -56.38 1.41 -9.67
CA LYS A 24 -56.69 0.13 -10.32
C LYS A 24 -55.43 -0.61 -10.77
N ASP A 25 -55.47 -1.94 -10.77
CA ASP A 25 -54.46 -2.76 -11.43
C ASP A 25 -54.61 -2.60 -12.95
N ILE A 26 -53.50 -2.66 -13.71
CA ILE A 26 -53.54 -2.48 -15.17
C ILE A 26 -54.48 -3.46 -15.89
N ARG A 27 -54.69 -4.66 -15.35
CA ARG A 27 -55.62 -5.65 -15.92
C ARG A 27 -57.07 -5.18 -15.92
N ASP A 28 -57.40 -4.27 -14.99
CA ASP A 28 -58.75 -3.73 -14.81
C ASP A 28 -58.96 -2.41 -15.56
N ILE A 29 -57.91 -1.88 -16.20
CA ILE A 29 -57.98 -0.65 -17.00
C ILE A 29 -58.19 -1.01 -18.47
N THR A 30 -59.26 -0.49 -19.06
CA THR A 30 -59.54 -0.72 -20.49
C THR A 30 -59.03 0.44 -21.35
N VAL A 31 -58.69 0.16 -22.61
CA VAL A 31 -58.34 1.21 -23.60
C VAL A 31 -59.47 2.25 -23.73
N ILE A 32 -60.73 1.82 -23.60
CA ILE A 32 -61.89 2.72 -23.69
C ILE A 32 -61.90 3.72 -22.53
N GLU A 33 -61.66 3.24 -21.31
CA GLU A 33 -61.58 4.06 -20.11
C GLU A 33 -60.43 5.06 -20.18
N LEU A 34 -59.22 4.58 -20.51
CA LEU A 34 -58.04 5.43 -20.68
C LEU A 34 -58.26 6.53 -21.72
N CYS A 35 -58.83 6.19 -22.88
CA CYS A 35 -59.12 7.14 -23.94
C CYS A 35 -60.15 8.19 -23.52
N LYS A 36 -61.20 7.76 -22.80
CA LYS A 36 -62.28 8.65 -22.33
C LYS A 36 -61.73 9.69 -21.33
N GLU A 37 -60.93 9.26 -20.37
CA GLU A 37 -60.36 10.15 -19.36
C GLU A 37 -59.25 11.06 -19.94
N ALA A 38 -58.49 10.56 -20.92
CA ALA A 38 -57.46 11.36 -21.59
C ALA A 38 -58.04 12.35 -22.63
N GLY A 39 -59.34 12.29 -22.93
CA GLY A 39 -59.98 13.12 -23.95
C GLY A 39 -59.53 12.78 -25.38
N ILE A 40 -59.21 11.50 -25.65
CA ILE A 40 -58.64 11.02 -26.93
C ILE A 40 -59.56 9.97 -27.55
N ASN A 41 -59.68 9.96 -28.87
CA ASN A 41 -60.46 8.94 -29.59
C ASN A 41 -59.73 7.58 -29.58
N LYS A 42 -60.49 6.49 -29.47
CA LYS A 42 -59.95 5.11 -29.50
C LYS A 42 -59.13 4.81 -30.77
N SER A 43 -59.58 5.34 -31.92
CA SER A 43 -58.83 5.22 -33.19
C SER A 43 -57.47 5.92 -33.11
N THR A 44 -57.37 7.04 -32.40
CA THR A 44 -56.11 7.76 -32.18
C THR A 44 -55.17 7.00 -31.24
N PHE A 45 -55.69 6.30 -30.23
CA PHE A 45 -54.87 5.42 -29.39
C PHE A 45 -54.23 4.31 -30.21
N TYR A 46 -55.02 3.60 -31.04
CA TYR A 46 -54.50 2.50 -31.86
C TYR A 46 -53.58 2.91 -33.00
N LEU A 47 -53.44 4.22 -33.30
CA LEU A 47 -52.38 4.72 -34.17
C LEU A 47 -51.00 4.70 -33.49
N HIS A 48 -50.97 4.65 -32.15
CA HIS A 48 -49.73 4.73 -31.36
C HIS A 48 -49.43 3.44 -30.60
N TYR A 49 -50.46 2.74 -30.10
CA TYR A 49 -50.30 1.57 -29.23
C TYR A 49 -51.31 0.47 -29.59
N LYS A 50 -50.86 -0.78 -29.64
CA LYS A 50 -51.70 -1.97 -29.87
C LYS A 50 -52.61 -2.26 -28.69
N ASP A 51 -52.12 -2.03 -27.48
CA ASP A 51 -52.84 -2.25 -26.23
C ASP A 51 -52.31 -1.34 -25.10
N ILE A 52 -52.90 -1.49 -23.91
CA ILE A 52 -52.53 -0.71 -22.73
C ILE A 52 -51.14 -1.04 -22.20
N TYR A 53 -50.63 -2.25 -22.46
CA TYR A 53 -49.32 -2.69 -22.00
C TYR A 53 -48.21 -2.07 -22.84
N GLU A 54 -48.40 -1.94 -24.16
CA GLU A 54 -47.47 -1.21 -25.04
C GLU A 54 -47.44 0.28 -24.69
N CYS A 55 -48.59 0.86 -24.33
CA CYS A 55 -48.67 2.24 -23.84
C CYS A 55 -47.92 2.40 -22.51
N ALA A 56 -48.06 1.44 -21.58
CA ALA A 56 -47.32 1.41 -20.33
C ALA A 56 -45.80 1.23 -20.56
N GLU A 57 -45.40 0.36 -21.50
CA GLU A 57 -43.99 0.13 -21.85
C GLU A 57 -43.33 1.42 -22.37
N ASP A 58 -43.96 2.06 -23.36
CA ASP A 58 -43.47 3.32 -23.95
C ASP A 58 -43.42 4.44 -22.91
N PHE A 59 -44.40 4.50 -22.00
CA PHE A 59 -44.37 5.47 -20.91
C PHE A 59 -43.20 5.25 -19.95
N ILE A 60 -42.97 4.01 -19.51
CA ILE A 60 -41.84 3.69 -18.63
C ILE A 60 -40.52 4.02 -19.32
N LEU A 61 -40.38 3.74 -20.62
CA LEU A 61 -39.20 4.09 -21.40
C LEU A 61 -38.92 5.59 -21.47
N GLN A 62 -39.97 6.42 -21.58
CA GLN A 62 -39.84 7.88 -21.54
C GLN A 62 -39.33 8.39 -20.18
N ILE A 63 -39.71 7.74 -19.08
CA ILE A 63 -39.22 8.07 -17.74
C ILE A 63 -37.76 7.66 -17.56
N VAL A 64 -37.40 6.51 -18.13
CA VAL A 64 -36.09 5.88 -17.96
C VAL A 64 -35.00 6.54 -18.81
N SER A 65 -35.31 7.01 -20.02
CA SER A 65 -34.30 7.57 -20.93
C SER A 65 -33.50 8.73 -20.31
N PRO A 66 -34.13 9.73 -19.64
CA PRO A 66 -33.40 10.79 -18.94
C PRO A 66 -32.46 10.28 -17.84
N ILE A 67 -32.84 9.21 -17.13
CA ILE A 67 -32.02 8.59 -16.08
C ILE A 67 -30.78 7.95 -16.68
N VAL A 68 -30.95 7.21 -17.79
CA VAL A 68 -29.83 6.63 -18.55
C VAL A 68 -28.89 7.73 -19.06
N ASP A 69 -29.45 8.84 -19.55
CA ASP A 69 -28.65 9.97 -20.03
C ASP A 69 -27.83 10.63 -18.90
N ILE A 70 -28.40 10.81 -17.70
CA ILE A 70 -27.65 11.33 -16.53
C ILE A 70 -26.49 10.40 -16.17
N ILE A 71 -26.72 9.09 -16.15
CA ILE A 71 -25.70 8.10 -15.81
C ILE A 71 -24.60 8.09 -16.87
N CYS A 72 -24.96 8.17 -18.16
CA CYS A 72 -24.02 8.17 -19.27
C CYS A 72 -23.17 9.46 -19.36
N GLN A 73 -23.70 10.63 -18.99
CA GLN A 73 -22.97 11.91 -19.05
C GLN A 73 -21.68 11.91 -18.22
N ASN A 74 -21.66 11.17 -17.11
CA ASN A 74 -20.52 11.08 -16.21
C ASN A 74 -19.57 9.92 -16.55
N GLY A 75 -19.94 9.04 -17.49
CA GLY A 75 -19.23 7.81 -17.84
C GLY A 75 -19.47 6.68 -16.83
N VAL A 76 -19.58 5.44 -17.32
CA VAL A 76 -19.81 4.25 -16.48
C VAL A 76 -18.71 4.08 -15.42
N ASN A 77 -17.47 4.46 -15.76
CA ASN A 77 -16.32 4.36 -14.85
C ASN A 77 -16.40 5.31 -13.64
N ASN A 78 -17.21 6.38 -13.71
CA ASN A 78 -17.36 7.34 -12.61
C ASN A 78 -18.70 7.21 -11.88
N MET A 79 -19.50 6.17 -12.15
CA MET A 79 -20.82 5.98 -11.55
C MET A 79 -20.78 5.93 -10.01
N ILE A 80 -19.72 5.37 -9.44
CA ILE A 80 -19.53 5.30 -7.98
C ILE A 80 -18.87 6.57 -7.44
N LYS A 81 -17.96 7.21 -8.20
CA LYS A 81 -17.25 8.42 -7.77
C LYS A 81 -18.12 9.68 -7.78
N ASP A 82 -19.10 9.75 -8.67
CA ASP A 82 -20.06 10.86 -8.73
C ASP A 82 -21.46 10.44 -8.25
N LEU A 83 -21.52 9.37 -7.44
CA LEU A 83 -22.78 8.76 -7.00
C LEU A 83 -23.74 9.76 -6.33
N PRO A 84 -23.31 10.66 -5.42
CA PRO A 84 -24.23 11.62 -4.80
C PRO A 84 -24.84 12.62 -5.81
N ASN A 85 -24.08 13.06 -6.81
CA ASN A 85 -24.54 14.01 -7.82
C ASN A 85 -25.49 13.34 -8.83
N ILE A 86 -25.15 12.13 -9.29
CA ILE A 86 -26.03 11.29 -10.12
C ILE A 86 -27.35 11.09 -9.37
N TRP A 87 -27.27 10.77 -8.08
CA TRP A 87 -28.43 10.57 -7.22
C TRP A 87 -29.30 11.83 -7.10
N SER A 88 -28.68 12.98 -6.81
CA SER A 88 -29.39 14.26 -6.66
C SER A 88 -30.10 14.69 -7.95
N LYS A 89 -29.44 14.59 -9.11
CA LYS A 89 -30.04 14.90 -10.42
C LYS A 89 -31.24 14.00 -10.74
N ILE A 90 -31.14 12.71 -10.40
CA ILE A 90 -32.23 11.77 -10.61
C ILE A 90 -33.41 12.05 -9.67
N LEU A 91 -33.15 12.34 -8.38
CA LEU A 91 -34.20 12.74 -7.43
C LEU A 91 -34.88 14.05 -7.86
N GLN A 92 -34.12 14.99 -8.43
CA GLN A 92 -34.68 16.22 -9.00
C GLN A 92 -35.57 15.91 -10.21
N LEU A 93 -35.12 15.10 -11.17
CA LEU A 93 -35.96 14.67 -12.29
C LEU A 93 -37.26 14.00 -11.83
N ASN A 94 -37.15 13.13 -10.84
CA ASN A 94 -38.28 12.47 -10.22
C ASN A 94 -39.28 13.50 -9.63
N LYS A 95 -38.78 14.50 -8.89
CA LYS A 95 -39.60 15.57 -8.31
C LYS A 95 -40.27 16.42 -9.40
N GLU A 96 -39.56 16.74 -10.48
CA GLU A 96 -40.07 17.50 -11.63
C GLU A 96 -41.12 16.71 -12.44
N GLN A 97 -41.00 15.38 -12.49
CA GLN A 97 -41.97 14.47 -13.12
C GLN A 97 -43.10 14.02 -12.18
N GLY A 98 -43.28 14.65 -11.02
CA GLY A 98 -44.52 14.59 -10.22
C GLY A 98 -45.01 13.21 -9.79
N ASN A 99 -44.15 12.36 -9.20
CA ASN A 99 -44.50 11.01 -8.71
C ASN A 99 -45.20 10.09 -9.76
N LEU A 100 -45.09 10.40 -11.06
CA LEU A 100 -45.85 9.74 -12.13
C LEU A 100 -45.56 8.23 -12.29
N TYR A 101 -44.45 7.72 -11.74
CA TYR A 101 -44.04 6.32 -11.81
C TYR A 101 -44.42 5.49 -10.56
N LYS A 102 -44.79 6.13 -9.42
CA LYS A 102 -45.20 5.44 -8.18
C LYS A 102 -46.29 4.38 -8.40
N PRO A 103 -47.30 4.60 -9.25
CA PRO A 103 -48.34 3.61 -9.51
C PRO A 103 -47.85 2.35 -10.23
N PHE A 104 -46.77 2.46 -11.01
CA PHE A 104 -46.26 1.35 -11.82
C PHE A 104 -45.58 0.29 -10.97
N PHE A 105 -44.84 0.70 -9.93
CA PHE A 105 -44.17 -0.20 -8.98
C PHE A 105 -45.13 -0.90 -8.00
N ASN A 106 -46.37 -0.41 -7.88
CA ASN A 106 -47.36 -0.95 -6.95
C ASN A 106 -48.36 -1.92 -7.59
N SER A 107 -48.33 -2.10 -8.92
CA SER A 107 -49.23 -3.01 -9.65
C SER A 107 -48.53 -4.35 -9.91
N PRO A 108 -48.90 -5.45 -9.23
CA PRO A 108 -48.21 -6.76 -9.36
C PRO A 108 -48.14 -7.26 -10.82
N SER A 109 -49.16 -6.94 -11.60
CA SER A 109 -49.30 -7.34 -13.01
C SER A 109 -48.32 -6.66 -13.97
N LEU A 110 -47.67 -5.58 -13.51
CA LEU A 110 -46.63 -4.88 -14.25
C LEU A 110 -45.23 -5.42 -13.96
N SER A 111 -45.07 -6.35 -13.02
CA SER A 111 -43.76 -6.95 -12.67
C SER A 111 -42.97 -7.49 -13.87
N PRO A 112 -43.58 -8.24 -14.83
CA PRO A 112 -42.84 -8.70 -16.02
C PRO A 112 -42.38 -7.55 -16.91
N LEU A 113 -43.16 -6.47 -16.99
CA LEU A 113 -42.83 -5.29 -17.77
C LEU A 113 -41.69 -4.51 -17.13
N ILE A 114 -41.72 -4.34 -15.80
CA ILE A 114 -40.64 -3.71 -15.02
C ILE A 114 -39.34 -4.48 -15.18
N TYR A 115 -39.39 -5.82 -15.15
CA TYR A 115 -38.24 -6.67 -15.41
C TYR A 115 -37.64 -6.43 -16.81
N LYS A 116 -38.50 -6.40 -17.84
CA LYS A 116 -38.08 -6.16 -19.23
C LYS A 116 -37.41 -4.80 -19.40
N VAL A 117 -37.99 -3.75 -18.82
CA VAL A 117 -37.42 -2.39 -18.82
C VAL A 117 -36.06 -2.37 -18.12
N ARG A 118 -35.94 -3.03 -16.95
CA ARG A 118 -34.68 -3.12 -16.22
C ARG A 118 -33.56 -3.75 -17.04
N THR A 119 -33.85 -4.81 -17.78
CA THR A 119 -32.88 -5.43 -18.70
C THR A 119 -32.48 -4.45 -19.80
N GLN A 120 -33.43 -3.73 -20.39
CA GLN A 120 -33.14 -2.73 -21.43
C GLN A 120 -32.28 -1.56 -20.92
N ILE A 121 -32.45 -1.12 -19.66
CA ILE A 121 -31.59 -0.11 -19.03
C ILE A 121 -30.14 -0.59 -18.99
N ILE A 122 -29.94 -1.80 -18.47
CA ILE A 122 -28.61 -2.39 -18.32
C ILE A 122 -27.95 -2.54 -19.69
N ASP A 123 -28.65 -3.11 -20.67
CA ASP A 123 -28.12 -3.30 -22.02
C ASP A 123 -27.86 -1.95 -22.73
N SER A 124 -28.71 -0.93 -22.52
CA SER A 124 -28.48 0.41 -23.05
C SER A 124 -27.25 1.08 -22.42
N LEU A 125 -27.04 0.95 -21.11
CA LEU A 125 -25.87 1.49 -20.43
C LEU A 125 -24.58 0.80 -20.91
N ILE A 126 -24.61 -0.52 -21.08
CA ILE A 126 -23.48 -1.29 -21.63
C ILE A 126 -23.17 -0.86 -23.07
N SER A 127 -24.19 -0.73 -23.92
CA SER A 127 -24.00 -0.34 -25.33
C SER A 127 -23.46 1.08 -25.51
N ARG A 128 -23.75 1.99 -24.57
CA ARG A 128 -23.28 3.40 -24.57
C ARG A 128 -21.98 3.61 -23.82
N SER A 129 -21.62 2.70 -22.91
CA SER A 129 -20.26 2.61 -22.40
C SER A 129 -19.38 2.22 -23.58
N THR A 130 -18.53 3.12 -24.07
CA THR A 130 -17.62 2.83 -25.19
C THR A 130 -16.65 1.75 -24.76
N VAL A 131 -17.02 0.48 -24.97
CA VAL A 131 -16.20 -0.70 -24.78
C VAL A 131 -15.97 -1.32 -26.15
N PHE A 132 -15.24 -0.59 -27.01
CA PHE A 132 -14.55 -1.21 -28.13
C PHE A 132 -13.13 -1.54 -27.64
N GLY A 133 -12.81 -2.84 -27.50
CA GLY A 133 -11.45 -3.31 -27.22
C GLY A 133 -11.11 -3.79 -25.80
N LEU A 134 -12.08 -3.97 -24.89
CA LEU A 134 -11.85 -4.68 -23.62
C LEU A 134 -11.91 -6.20 -23.80
N ASP A 135 -11.20 -6.95 -22.96
CA ASP A 135 -11.28 -8.41 -22.92
C ASP A 135 -12.62 -8.91 -22.31
N ASP A 136 -12.93 -10.19 -22.49
CA ASP A 136 -14.20 -10.79 -22.04
C ASP A 136 -14.42 -10.68 -20.51
N LYS A 137 -13.34 -10.58 -19.73
CA LYS A 137 -13.38 -10.52 -18.27
C LYS A 137 -13.76 -9.13 -17.79
N ASP A 138 -13.22 -8.09 -18.43
CA ASP A 138 -13.53 -6.70 -18.13
C ASP A 138 -14.96 -6.33 -18.53
N LEU A 139 -15.45 -6.86 -19.65
CA LEU A 139 -16.86 -6.76 -20.06
C LEU A 139 -17.81 -7.40 -19.04
N LEU A 140 -17.46 -8.57 -18.51
CA LEU A 140 -18.24 -9.24 -17.48
C LEU A 140 -18.26 -8.45 -16.17
N ASN A 141 -17.12 -7.92 -15.74
CA ASN A 141 -17.00 -7.09 -14.53
C ASN A 141 -17.80 -5.78 -14.65
N ALA A 142 -17.74 -5.13 -15.82
CA ALA A 142 -18.56 -3.96 -16.13
C ALA A 142 -20.06 -4.30 -16.08
N ARG A 143 -20.47 -5.42 -16.69
CA ARG A 143 -21.87 -5.88 -16.67
C ARG A 143 -22.37 -6.16 -15.25
N ILE A 144 -21.56 -6.81 -14.41
CA ILE A 144 -21.91 -7.08 -13.01
C ILE A 144 -22.07 -5.77 -12.24
N SER A 145 -21.14 -4.84 -12.39
CA SER A 145 -21.16 -3.54 -11.70
C SER A 145 -22.36 -2.69 -12.10
N ILE A 146 -22.64 -2.56 -13.41
CA ILE A 146 -23.82 -1.83 -13.92
C ILE A 146 -25.10 -2.51 -13.43
N THR A 147 -25.17 -3.84 -13.48
CA THR A 147 -26.34 -4.59 -13.03
C THR A 147 -26.59 -4.35 -11.54
N PHE A 148 -25.57 -4.48 -10.70
CA PHE A 148 -25.69 -4.24 -9.26
C PHE A 148 -26.18 -2.81 -8.99
N PHE A 149 -25.60 -1.82 -9.68
CA PHE A 149 -25.98 -0.41 -9.53
C PHE A 149 -27.44 -0.16 -9.90
N VAL A 150 -27.86 -0.58 -11.10
CA VAL A 150 -29.23 -0.40 -11.60
C VAL A 150 -30.23 -1.09 -10.67
N ASN A 151 -29.87 -2.27 -10.15
CA ASN A 151 -30.73 -3.03 -9.24
C ASN A 151 -30.90 -2.35 -7.88
N GLY A 152 -29.80 -1.90 -7.26
CA GLY A 152 -29.85 -1.16 -6.00
C GLY A 152 -30.63 0.13 -6.16
N PHE A 153 -30.40 0.85 -7.25
CA PHE A 153 -31.10 2.08 -7.60
C PHE A 153 -32.62 1.89 -7.75
N LEU A 154 -33.05 0.94 -8.58
CA LEU A 154 -34.48 0.66 -8.79
C LEU A 154 -35.16 0.22 -7.48
N GLY A 155 -34.46 -0.56 -6.64
CA GLY A 155 -34.96 -0.97 -5.33
C GLY A 155 -35.20 0.21 -4.39
N ILE A 156 -34.34 1.23 -4.42
CA ILE A 156 -34.52 2.43 -3.59
C ILE A 156 -35.64 3.32 -4.13
N ILE A 157 -35.80 3.44 -5.45
CA ILE A 157 -36.96 4.13 -6.05
C ILE A 157 -38.27 3.45 -5.64
N GLU A 158 -38.30 2.12 -5.71
CA GLU A 158 -39.44 1.30 -5.28
C GLU A 158 -39.78 1.56 -3.80
N GLU A 159 -38.77 1.57 -2.93
CA GLU A 159 -38.95 1.78 -1.49
C GLU A 159 -39.32 3.22 -1.13
N ASN A 160 -38.74 4.21 -1.80
CA ASN A 160 -39.13 5.62 -1.65
C ASN A 160 -40.57 5.85 -2.13
N GLY A 161 -40.98 5.18 -3.20
CA GLY A 161 -42.36 5.18 -3.67
C GLY A 161 -43.35 4.68 -2.61
N ARG A 162 -42.93 3.73 -1.76
CA ARG A 162 -43.74 3.18 -0.66
C ARG A 162 -43.75 4.08 0.58
N ASN A 163 -42.60 4.65 0.97
CA ASN A 163 -42.40 5.23 2.30
C ASN A 163 -42.13 6.74 2.36
N GLU A 164 -42.16 7.47 1.23
CA GLU A 164 -41.92 8.93 1.17
C GLU A 164 -40.67 9.38 1.95
N LEU A 165 -39.51 8.82 1.58
CA LEU A 165 -38.23 9.16 2.18
C LEU A 165 -37.80 10.58 1.79
N SER A 166 -37.25 11.33 2.75
CA SER A 166 -36.75 12.69 2.48
C SER A 166 -35.54 12.67 1.53
N VAL A 167 -35.45 13.65 0.63
CA VAL A 167 -34.32 13.80 -0.32
C VAL A 167 -32.98 13.86 0.44
N ASP A 168 -32.93 14.61 1.54
CA ASP A 168 -31.73 14.76 2.38
C ASP A 168 -31.26 13.41 2.95
N SER A 169 -32.19 12.55 3.39
CA SER A 169 -31.85 11.21 3.91
C SER A 169 -31.31 10.26 2.84
N LEU A 170 -31.79 10.40 1.60
CA LEU A 170 -31.35 9.60 0.47
C LEU A 170 -29.99 10.06 -0.06
N GLU A 171 -29.71 11.37 -0.06
CA GLU A 171 -28.38 11.90 -0.38
C GLU A 171 -27.33 11.48 0.67
N GLU A 172 -27.69 11.51 1.96
CA GLU A 172 -26.81 11.01 3.03
C GLU A 172 -26.55 9.50 2.89
N PHE A 173 -27.58 8.72 2.53
CA PHE A 173 -27.44 7.30 2.24
C PHE A 173 -26.54 7.04 1.02
N ALA A 174 -26.69 7.82 -0.06
CA ALA A 174 -25.83 7.73 -1.24
C ALA A 174 -24.36 8.03 -0.91
N LYS A 175 -24.09 9.02 -0.03
CA LYS A 175 -22.75 9.29 0.50
C LYS A 175 -22.20 8.11 1.31
N LYS A 176 -23.02 7.49 2.16
CA LYS A 176 -22.63 6.30 2.95
C LYS A 176 -22.36 5.08 2.06
N LEU A 177 -23.19 4.85 1.04
CA LEU A 177 -22.99 3.78 0.05
C LEU A 177 -21.74 4.03 -0.79
N GLN A 178 -21.54 5.25 -1.29
CA GLN A 178 -20.34 5.64 -2.01
C GLN A 178 -19.10 5.37 -1.17
N LYS A 179 -19.10 5.84 0.08
CA LYS A 179 -18.03 5.57 1.04
C LYS A 179 -17.81 4.08 1.19
N GLY A 180 -18.87 3.29 1.39
CA GLY A 180 -18.78 1.83 1.46
C GLY A 180 -18.21 1.16 0.21
N PHE A 181 -18.54 1.62 -1.00
CA PHE A 181 -17.96 1.10 -2.26
C PHE A 181 -16.50 1.51 -2.47
N LEU A 182 -16.13 2.72 -2.04
CA LEU A 182 -14.75 3.19 -2.10
C LEU A 182 -13.88 2.49 -1.04
N ASP A 183 -14.46 2.20 0.13
CA ASP A 183 -13.81 1.45 1.20
C ASP A 183 -13.68 -0.06 0.86
N TYR A 184 -14.51 -0.58 -0.05
CA TYR A 184 -14.47 -1.99 -0.49
C TYR A 184 -13.58 -2.15 -1.74
N LYS A 185 -12.57 -3.02 -1.61
CA LYS A 185 -11.48 -3.45 -2.53
C LYS A 185 -11.68 -3.49 -4.07
N LEU A 186 -12.87 -3.25 -4.63
CA LEU A 186 -13.16 -3.32 -6.07
C LEU A 186 -12.82 -2.03 -6.85
N PHE A 187 -12.61 -0.89 -6.19
CA PHE A 187 -12.27 0.40 -6.81
C PHE A 187 -10.99 1.02 -6.26
N LYS A 188 -9.93 0.20 -6.08
CA LYS A 188 -8.61 0.71 -5.75
C LYS A 188 -8.07 1.47 -6.97
N GLU A 189 -8.41 2.76 -7.09
CA GLU A 189 -7.42 3.71 -7.62
C GLU A 189 -6.17 3.55 -6.77
N ASP A 190 -5.03 3.46 -7.44
CA ASP A 190 -3.68 3.32 -6.87
C ASP A 190 -3.47 4.22 -5.65
N LEU A 191 -3.81 3.71 -4.46
CA LEU A 191 -3.13 4.13 -3.24
C LEU A 191 -1.81 3.39 -3.27
N SER A 192 -0.83 4.00 -3.94
CA SER A 192 0.57 3.65 -3.77
C SER A 192 0.89 3.66 -2.28
N MET A 193 1.61 2.65 -1.82
CA MET A 193 2.06 2.61 -0.43
C MET A 193 3.11 3.71 -0.26
N TRP A 194 2.96 4.59 0.73
CA TRP A 194 3.90 5.71 0.95
C TRP A 194 5.37 5.24 1.04
N ALA A 195 5.59 4.03 1.55
CA ALA A 195 6.91 3.43 1.70
C ALA A 195 7.60 3.16 0.35
N ASP A 196 6.84 2.92 -0.72
CA ASP A 196 7.37 2.57 -2.05
C ASP A 196 8.09 3.77 -2.72
N GLU A 197 7.73 5.00 -2.34
CA GLU A 197 8.39 6.25 -2.81
C GLU A 197 9.34 6.84 -1.76
N SER A 198 9.56 6.13 -0.65
CA SER A 198 10.31 6.66 0.49
C SER A 198 11.79 6.31 0.45
N VAL A 199 12.58 7.16 1.09
CA VAL A 199 13.98 6.91 1.41
C VAL A 199 14.05 6.74 2.93
N PHE A 200 14.45 5.54 3.35
CA PHE A 200 14.54 5.17 4.75
C PHE A 200 15.89 5.56 5.34
N TYR A 201 15.87 5.96 6.61
CA TYR A 201 17.04 6.13 7.46
C TYR A 201 16.92 5.21 8.67
N GLN A 202 17.82 4.25 8.79
CA GLN A 202 17.81 3.28 9.88
C GLN A 202 18.64 3.78 11.06
N ILE A 203 18.01 3.82 12.24
CA ILE A 203 18.64 4.19 13.50
C ILE A 203 18.63 2.98 14.43
N TYR A 204 19.79 2.64 15.00
CA TYR A 204 19.87 1.70 16.12
C TYR A 204 19.84 2.49 17.44
N PRO A 205 18.70 2.62 18.14
CA PRO A 205 18.51 3.66 19.15
C PRO A 205 19.48 3.61 20.33
N LEU A 206 19.73 2.42 20.90
CA LEU A 206 20.62 2.24 22.05
C LEU A 206 22.05 2.70 21.70
N GLY A 207 22.56 2.26 20.56
CA GLY A 207 23.88 2.64 20.05
C GLY A 207 23.97 4.12 19.67
N PHE A 208 23.01 4.59 18.88
CA PHE A 208 22.88 5.98 18.46
C PHE A 208 22.85 6.97 19.64
N CYS A 209 22.19 6.60 20.73
CA CYS A 209 22.06 7.39 21.95
C CYS A 209 23.21 7.20 22.95
N GLY A 210 24.14 6.28 22.71
CA GLY A 210 25.20 5.94 23.66
C GLY A 210 24.66 5.35 24.97
N ALA A 211 23.57 4.59 24.89
CA ALA A 211 23.00 3.88 26.03
C ALA A 211 23.94 2.74 26.48
N PRO A 212 23.97 2.41 27.79
CA PRO A 212 24.74 1.28 28.28
C PRO A 212 24.22 -0.04 27.69
N PHE A 213 25.12 -1.00 27.45
CA PHE A 213 24.77 -2.30 26.86
C PHE A 213 23.82 -3.12 27.74
N GLU A 214 24.08 -3.16 29.04
CA GLU A 214 23.20 -3.79 30.03
C GLU A 214 22.14 -2.79 30.51
N ASN A 215 20.92 -3.27 30.73
CA ASN A 215 19.88 -2.47 31.38
C ASN A 215 20.15 -2.36 32.89
N ASP A 216 20.69 -1.21 33.29
CA ASP A 216 21.01 -0.83 34.67
C ASP A 216 19.81 -0.27 35.45
N GLY A 217 18.63 -0.19 34.83
CA GLY A 217 17.42 0.40 35.39
C GLY A 217 17.45 1.92 35.54
N VAL A 218 18.49 2.60 35.02
CA VAL A 218 18.63 4.05 35.14
C VAL A 218 17.85 4.74 34.02
N LEU A 219 16.80 5.46 34.40
CA LEU A 219 16.03 6.28 33.47
C LEU A 219 16.85 7.47 32.97
N THR A 220 17.02 7.61 31.66
CA THR A 220 17.67 8.78 31.05
C THR A 220 17.05 9.06 29.68
N SER A 221 16.58 10.29 29.46
CA SER A 221 15.92 10.74 28.23
C SER A 221 16.89 10.95 27.05
N ARG A 222 17.66 9.92 26.69
CA ARG A 222 18.65 9.97 25.61
C ARG A 222 18.01 10.03 24.21
N ILE A 223 16.81 9.48 24.04
CA ILE A 223 16.12 9.40 22.75
C ILE A 223 15.77 10.76 22.15
N LEU A 224 15.66 11.80 23.00
CA LEU A 224 15.44 13.18 22.58
C LEU A 224 16.54 13.69 21.63
N LYS A 225 17.73 13.08 21.66
CA LYS A 225 18.82 13.34 20.71
C LYS A 225 18.38 13.23 19.24
N VAL A 226 17.40 12.39 18.93
CA VAL A 226 16.86 12.26 17.56
C VAL A 226 16.33 13.60 17.05
N ASN A 227 15.76 14.45 17.91
CA ASN A 227 15.26 15.77 17.52
C ASN A 227 16.36 16.65 16.89
N ASP A 228 17.58 16.58 17.40
CA ASP A 228 18.73 17.36 16.91
C ASP A 228 19.19 16.89 15.53
N TRP A 229 18.82 15.66 15.14
CA TRP A 229 19.21 15.03 13.88
C TRP A 229 18.17 15.19 12.76
N ILE A 230 16.95 15.60 13.09
CA ILE A 230 15.87 15.83 12.11
C ILE A 230 16.31 16.73 10.95
N PRO A 231 17.01 17.87 11.18
CA PRO A 231 17.46 18.72 10.08
C PRO A 231 18.41 18.00 9.11
N HIS A 232 19.31 17.15 9.64
CA HIS A 232 20.24 16.37 8.82
C HIS A 232 19.51 15.29 8.02
N ILE A 233 18.61 14.53 8.66
CA ILE A 233 17.82 13.47 8.00
C ILE A 233 17.01 14.07 6.83
N ASN A 234 16.38 15.23 7.04
CA ASN A 234 15.69 15.97 5.98
C ASN A 234 16.64 16.44 4.87
N LYS A 235 17.82 16.97 5.21
CA LYS A 235 18.83 17.38 4.23
C LYS A 235 19.32 16.21 3.38
N LEU A 236 19.56 15.05 4.01
CA LEU A 236 19.90 13.80 3.35
C LEU A 236 18.77 13.32 2.42
N GLY A 237 17.54 13.79 2.62
CA GLY A 237 16.39 13.49 1.79
C GLY A 237 15.61 12.26 2.23
N ALA A 238 15.89 11.69 3.40
CA ALA A 238 15.07 10.65 4.00
C ALA A 238 13.73 11.22 4.50
N ASN A 239 12.66 10.47 4.30
CA ASN A 239 11.29 10.80 4.72
C ASN A 239 10.64 9.67 5.54
N ALA A 240 11.44 8.69 5.95
CA ALA A 240 11.03 7.63 6.85
C ALA A 240 12.21 7.21 7.73
N ILE A 241 11.95 6.94 9.00
CA ILE A 241 12.91 6.32 9.91
C ILE A 241 12.46 4.92 10.26
N TYR A 242 13.39 3.99 10.16
CA TYR A 242 13.27 2.66 10.75
C TYR A 242 14.12 2.64 12.03
N PHE A 243 13.46 2.60 13.18
CA PHE A 243 14.12 2.34 14.45
C PHE A 243 14.22 0.83 14.68
N SER A 244 15.44 0.33 14.88
CA SER A 244 15.67 -0.95 15.58
C SER A 244 15.07 -0.89 17.01
N PRO A 245 15.04 -1.98 17.79
CA PRO A 245 14.17 -2.06 18.98
C PRO A 245 14.34 -0.89 19.96
N VAL A 246 13.20 -0.27 20.30
CA VAL A 246 13.07 0.83 21.26
C VAL A 246 12.46 0.38 22.60
N PHE A 247 11.89 -0.83 22.63
CA PHE A 247 11.19 -1.37 23.79
C PHE A 247 12.15 -1.73 24.91
N GLU A 248 11.66 -1.70 26.14
CA GLU A 248 12.44 -2.10 27.31
C GLU A 248 12.97 -3.51 27.15
N SER A 249 14.28 -3.68 27.31
CA SER A 249 15.00 -4.93 27.07
C SER A 249 16.07 -5.18 28.13
N ASP A 250 16.57 -6.42 28.22
CA ASP A 250 17.68 -6.77 29.11
C ASP A 250 19.01 -6.18 28.63
N THR A 251 19.33 -6.30 27.32
CA THR A 251 20.61 -5.86 26.76
C THR A 251 20.46 -5.14 25.40
N HIS A 252 20.57 -5.85 24.29
CA HIS A 252 20.70 -5.32 22.93
C HIS A 252 19.37 -4.95 22.25
N GLY A 253 18.27 -4.82 22.99
CA GLY A 253 16.97 -4.45 22.43
C GLY A 253 16.09 -5.63 21.97
N TYR A 254 16.67 -6.79 21.63
CA TYR A 254 15.91 -7.94 21.12
C TYR A 254 15.48 -8.94 22.22
N ASN A 255 16.03 -8.84 23.43
CA ASN A 255 15.56 -9.54 24.62
C ASN A 255 14.56 -8.68 25.40
N THR A 256 13.38 -8.45 24.79
CA THR A 256 12.32 -7.58 25.31
C THR A 256 11.82 -8.00 26.70
N ARG A 257 11.74 -7.04 27.63
CA ARG A 257 11.11 -7.12 28.96
C ARG A 257 9.66 -6.64 28.95
N ASP A 258 9.39 -5.56 28.21
CA ASP A 258 8.05 -4.98 28.11
C ASP A 258 7.86 -4.31 26.75
N TYR A 259 6.90 -4.81 25.96
CA TYR A 259 6.54 -4.26 24.66
C TYR A 259 5.82 -2.91 24.73
N ARG A 260 5.32 -2.47 25.90
CA ARG A 260 4.48 -1.28 26.04
C ARG A 260 5.25 -0.07 26.59
N LYS A 261 6.55 -0.23 26.79
CA LYS A 261 7.39 0.77 27.46
C LYS A 261 8.67 0.98 26.68
N ILE A 262 9.05 2.24 26.50
CA ILE A 262 10.37 2.63 26.02
C ILE A 262 11.44 2.15 27.00
N ASP A 263 12.57 1.67 26.46
CA ASP A 263 13.70 1.28 27.28
C ASP A 263 14.14 2.44 28.18
N CYS A 264 14.26 2.19 29.48
CA CYS A 264 14.60 3.25 30.44
C CYS A 264 15.95 3.91 30.12
N ARG A 265 16.87 3.19 29.46
CA ARG A 265 18.14 3.76 28.99
C ARG A 265 17.95 4.76 27.86
N LEU A 266 16.83 4.73 27.15
CA LEU A 266 16.46 5.67 26.09
C LEU A 266 15.57 6.80 26.60
N GLY A 267 14.67 6.54 27.55
CA GLY A 267 13.83 7.56 28.16
C GLY A 267 12.47 7.05 28.58
N THR A 268 11.49 7.94 28.54
CA THR A 268 10.08 7.63 28.82
C THR A 268 9.26 7.50 27.53
N ASN A 269 8.04 6.98 27.65
CA ASN A 269 7.07 7.03 26.55
C ASN A 269 6.79 8.48 26.11
N ASP A 270 6.72 9.44 27.04
CA ASP A 270 6.52 10.86 26.69
C ASP A 270 7.70 11.43 25.89
N ASP A 271 8.94 11.05 26.23
CA ASP A 271 10.13 11.46 25.47
C ASP A 271 10.07 10.93 24.04
N PHE A 272 9.68 9.67 23.85
CA PHE A 272 9.58 9.10 22.51
C PHE A 272 8.39 9.67 21.73
N LYS A 273 7.26 9.92 22.39
CA LYS A 273 6.12 10.62 21.77
C LYS A 273 6.54 11.99 21.24
N ASN A 274 7.33 12.74 22.01
CA ASN A 274 7.87 14.02 21.56
C ASN A 274 8.68 13.87 20.27
N VAL A 275 9.53 12.84 20.18
CA VAL A 275 10.31 12.53 18.99
C VAL A 275 9.42 12.19 17.80
N CYS A 276 8.44 11.29 17.97
CA CYS A 276 7.47 10.94 16.92
C CYS A 276 6.73 12.18 16.40
N ASP A 277 6.16 12.99 17.30
CA ASP A 277 5.43 14.21 16.94
C ASP A 277 6.31 15.19 16.13
N ASN A 278 7.61 15.30 16.47
CA ASN A 278 8.54 16.17 15.75
C ASN A 278 8.98 15.59 14.39
N LEU A 279 9.15 14.27 14.30
CA LEU A 279 9.42 13.57 13.04
C LEU A 279 8.25 13.74 12.06
N HIS A 280 7.02 13.55 12.53
CA HIS A 280 5.83 13.74 11.70
C HIS A 280 5.65 15.19 11.24
N LYS A 281 5.91 16.18 12.12
CA LYS A 281 5.94 17.61 11.73
C LYS A 281 6.98 17.90 10.64
N ALA A 282 8.06 17.15 10.62
CA ALA A 282 9.10 17.22 9.61
C ALA A 282 8.79 16.41 8.33
N GLY A 283 7.63 15.73 8.27
CA GLY A 283 7.25 14.88 7.15
C GLY A 283 7.95 13.53 7.12
N ILE A 284 8.50 13.08 8.26
CA ILE A 284 9.22 11.82 8.41
C ILE A 284 8.30 10.79 9.06
N LYS A 285 8.11 9.67 8.37
CA LYS A 285 7.34 8.50 8.83
C LYS A 285 8.13 7.67 9.84
N VAL A 286 7.46 6.99 10.77
CA VAL A 286 8.08 6.24 11.86
C VAL A 286 7.74 4.75 11.77
N VAL A 287 8.76 3.90 11.61
CA VAL A 287 8.64 2.44 11.61
C VAL A 287 9.44 1.87 12.78
N LEU A 288 8.80 1.00 13.58
CA LEU A 288 9.43 0.36 14.75
C LEU A 288 9.76 -1.11 14.51
N ASP A 289 10.77 -1.62 15.20
CA ASP A 289 11.10 -3.04 15.23
C ASP A 289 10.19 -3.82 16.20
N GLY A 290 9.39 -4.73 15.66
CA GLY A 290 8.49 -5.62 16.38
C GLY A 290 9.11 -7.01 16.55
N VAL A 291 9.77 -7.22 17.69
CA VAL A 291 10.44 -8.48 18.04
C VAL A 291 9.42 -9.51 18.55
N PHE A 292 8.58 -10.06 17.67
CA PHE A 292 7.44 -10.89 18.10
C PHE A 292 7.69 -12.40 18.13
N ASN A 293 8.84 -12.87 17.63
CA ASN A 293 9.18 -14.30 17.70
C ASN A 293 9.55 -14.74 19.12
N HIS A 294 10.15 -13.85 19.91
CA HIS A 294 10.76 -14.17 21.19
C HIS A 294 10.78 -12.96 22.12
N VAL A 295 11.02 -13.20 23.40
CA VAL A 295 11.21 -12.18 24.44
C VAL A 295 12.49 -12.45 25.23
N GLY A 296 12.93 -11.47 26.01
CA GLY A 296 13.99 -11.66 26.99
C GLY A 296 13.50 -12.48 28.18
N ARG A 297 14.45 -13.03 28.93
CA ARG A 297 14.13 -13.73 30.18
C ARG A 297 13.53 -12.78 31.22
N GLY A 298 13.80 -11.47 31.16
CA GLY A 298 13.18 -10.48 32.04
C GLY A 298 11.69 -10.19 31.76
N PHE A 299 11.08 -10.79 30.73
CA PHE A 299 9.67 -10.61 30.40
C PHE A 299 8.75 -11.10 31.53
N PHE A 300 7.75 -10.28 31.91
CA PHE A 300 6.93 -10.52 33.10
C PHE A 300 6.29 -11.92 33.13
N ALA A 301 5.78 -12.39 31.99
CA ALA A 301 5.11 -13.68 31.87
C ALA A 301 6.12 -14.83 32.05
N PHE A 302 7.36 -14.67 31.57
CA PHE A 302 8.39 -15.69 31.73
C PHE A 302 8.92 -15.73 33.16
N GLN A 303 9.08 -14.57 33.79
CA GLN A 303 9.42 -14.47 35.22
C GLN A 303 8.38 -15.17 36.10
N ASP A 304 7.09 -15.06 35.76
CA ASP A 304 6.03 -15.79 36.45
C ASP A 304 6.14 -17.32 36.25
N VAL A 305 6.46 -17.78 35.04
CA VAL A 305 6.73 -19.21 34.77
C VAL A 305 7.92 -19.72 35.57
N LEU A 306 9.02 -18.97 35.64
CA LEU A 306 10.19 -19.35 36.44
C LEU A 306 9.82 -19.50 37.93
N LYS A 307 8.97 -18.61 38.44
CA LYS A 307 8.57 -18.58 39.85
C LYS A 307 7.51 -19.61 40.22
N ASN A 308 6.43 -19.70 39.43
CA ASN A 308 5.23 -20.47 39.75
C ASN A 308 5.15 -21.81 39.01
N ARG A 309 6.05 -22.03 38.05
CA ARG A 309 6.20 -23.27 37.28
C ARG A 309 4.87 -23.77 36.69
N GLU A 310 4.45 -25.00 36.99
CA GLU A 310 3.23 -25.63 36.48
C GLU A 310 1.95 -24.85 36.84
N ALA A 311 2.01 -24.06 37.92
CA ALA A 311 0.90 -23.22 38.40
C ALA A 311 0.85 -21.83 37.74
N SER A 312 1.85 -21.47 36.91
CA SER A 312 1.82 -20.20 36.18
C SER A 312 0.68 -20.19 35.14
N PRO A 313 -0.12 -19.12 35.07
CA PRO A 313 -1.12 -18.96 34.00
C PRO A 313 -0.46 -18.75 32.63
N TYR A 314 0.82 -18.35 32.60
CA TYR A 314 1.54 -18.02 31.37
C TYR A 314 2.37 -19.18 30.80
N LYS A 315 2.27 -20.38 31.36
CA LYS A 315 3.07 -21.54 30.89
C LYS A 315 2.86 -21.86 29.40
N ASP A 316 1.66 -21.58 28.88
CA ASP A 316 1.31 -21.84 27.48
C ASP A 316 1.64 -20.67 26.53
N TRP A 317 2.21 -19.57 27.06
CA TRP A 317 2.66 -18.42 26.26
C TRP A 317 3.98 -18.68 25.55
N PHE A 318 4.76 -19.68 25.97
CA PHE A 318 6.09 -19.96 25.41
C PHE A 318 6.12 -21.32 24.71
N ALA A 319 6.99 -21.44 23.72
CA ALA A 319 7.11 -22.65 22.94
C ALA A 319 7.84 -23.76 23.72
N ARG A 320 7.17 -24.92 23.83
CA ARG A 320 7.74 -26.19 24.30
C ARG A 320 8.36 -26.14 25.71
N ILE A 321 7.65 -25.57 26.68
CA ILE A 321 8.09 -25.63 28.08
C ILE A 321 8.07 -27.09 28.59
N ASP A 322 9.18 -27.53 29.17
CA ASP A 322 9.33 -28.80 29.88
C ASP A 322 9.87 -28.54 31.29
N PHE A 323 9.00 -28.68 32.30
CA PHE A 323 9.35 -28.51 33.71
C PHE A 323 10.23 -29.64 34.29
N GLY A 324 10.43 -30.75 33.56
CA GLY A 324 11.37 -31.80 33.94
C GLY A 324 12.78 -31.61 33.36
N GLY A 325 12.93 -30.68 32.40
CA GLY A 325 14.18 -30.43 31.68
C GLY A 325 15.07 -29.36 32.32
N ASN A 326 16.15 -29.02 31.63
CA ASN A 326 16.98 -27.88 32.00
C ASN A 326 17.69 -27.24 30.80
N SER A 327 17.89 -25.92 30.83
CA SER A 327 18.75 -25.18 29.91
C SER A 327 20.12 -24.88 30.52
N ASN A 328 20.97 -24.11 29.83
CA ASN A 328 22.25 -23.64 30.38
C ASN A 328 22.10 -22.69 31.59
N TYR A 329 20.90 -22.15 31.84
CA TYR A 329 20.61 -21.33 33.02
C TYR A 329 20.36 -22.13 34.31
N ASN A 330 20.15 -23.44 34.20
CA ASN A 330 19.95 -24.33 35.35
C ASN A 330 18.73 -24.02 36.25
N ASP A 331 17.68 -23.39 35.72
CA ASP A 331 16.47 -23.01 36.46
C ASP A 331 15.52 -24.20 36.75
N GLY A 332 15.86 -25.41 36.28
CA GLY A 332 15.04 -26.61 36.43
C GLY A 332 13.82 -26.63 35.52
N LEU A 333 13.92 -26.00 34.35
CA LEU A 333 13.01 -26.20 33.22
C LEU A 333 13.77 -26.03 31.89
N TRP A 334 13.26 -26.64 30.83
CA TRP A 334 13.70 -26.45 29.46
C TRP A 334 12.61 -25.71 28.66
N TYR A 335 13.00 -24.95 27.64
CA TYR A 335 12.11 -24.24 26.72
C TYR A 335 12.81 -24.03 25.37
N GLU A 336 12.05 -23.73 24.32
CA GLU A 336 12.61 -23.39 23.02
C GLU A 336 13.15 -21.95 23.03
N GLY A 337 14.47 -21.79 22.88
CA GLY A 337 15.12 -20.50 22.61
C GLY A 337 15.28 -20.26 21.11
N TRP A 338 15.33 -18.99 20.67
CA TRP A 338 15.62 -18.68 19.26
C TRP A 338 17.02 -19.16 18.87
N GLU A 339 17.10 -20.02 17.86
CA GLU A 339 18.34 -20.65 17.37
C GLU A 339 19.24 -21.27 18.47
N GLY A 340 18.61 -21.75 19.56
CA GLY A 340 19.33 -22.31 20.71
C GLY A 340 19.91 -21.29 21.69
N ASN A 341 19.67 -19.99 21.47
CA ASN A 341 19.95 -18.95 22.45
C ASN A 341 18.82 -18.88 23.49
N TYR A 342 19.09 -19.39 24.69
CA TYR A 342 18.12 -19.41 25.78
C TYR A 342 17.87 -18.04 26.41
N ASP A 343 18.64 -17.00 26.09
CA ASP A 343 18.27 -15.62 26.50
C ASP A 343 17.01 -15.12 25.75
N LEU A 344 16.75 -15.70 24.58
CA LEU A 344 15.68 -15.31 23.66
C LEU A 344 14.58 -16.36 23.70
N VAL A 345 13.69 -16.24 24.70
CA VAL A 345 12.60 -17.18 24.98
C VAL A 345 11.53 -17.09 23.90
N LYS A 346 11.32 -18.17 23.15
CA LYS A 346 10.39 -18.17 22.02
C LYS A 346 8.93 -18.13 22.46
N LEU A 347 8.15 -17.24 21.87
CA LEU A 347 6.71 -17.11 22.09
C LEU A 347 5.91 -18.18 21.33
N ASN A 348 4.78 -18.58 21.89
CA ASN A 348 3.81 -19.44 21.25
C ASN A 348 2.79 -18.60 20.46
N LEU A 349 3.09 -18.31 19.19
CA LEU A 349 2.24 -17.51 18.30
C LEU A 349 0.95 -18.20 17.84
N ARG A 350 0.57 -19.31 18.47
CA ARG A 350 -0.74 -19.97 18.33
C ARG A 350 -1.62 -19.78 19.56
N ASN A 351 -1.07 -19.26 20.65
CA ASN A 351 -1.82 -18.93 21.84
C ASN A 351 -2.56 -17.59 21.65
N GLU A 352 -3.88 -17.59 21.78
CA GLU A 352 -4.71 -16.40 21.59
C GLU A 352 -4.38 -15.26 22.56
N GLU A 353 -3.99 -15.56 23.80
CA GLU A 353 -3.61 -14.53 24.76
C GLU A 353 -2.31 -13.82 24.35
N VAL A 354 -1.34 -14.57 23.81
CA VAL A 354 -0.09 -14.01 23.28
C VAL A 354 -0.38 -13.11 22.08
N ILE A 355 -1.21 -13.59 21.13
CA ILE A 355 -1.57 -12.82 19.93
C ILE A 355 -2.29 -11.52 20.32
N ASN A 356 -3.28 -11.61 21.21
CA ASN A 356 -4.03 -10.45 21.68
C ASN A 356 -3.11 -9.48 22.44
N TYR A 357 -2.20 -9.97 23.28
CA TYR A 357 -1.24 -9.13 23.98
C TYR A 357 -0.34 -8.35 23.00
N ILE A 358 0.16 -9.01 21.95
CA ILE A 358 0.97 -8.37 20.89
C ILE A 358 0.12 -7.33 20.15
N PHE A 359 -1.10 -7.67 19.75
CA PHE A 359 -1.99 -6.76 19.01
C PHE A 359 -2.38 -5.54 19.83
N ASP A 360 -2.70 -5.72 21.11
CA ASP A 360 -2.97 -4.61 22.04
C ASP A 360 -1.74 -3.71 22.20
N SER A 361 -0.54 -4.30 22.23
CA SER A 361 0.71 -3.53 22.30
C SER A 361 0.91 -2.72 21.02
N ILE A 362 0.71 -3.31 19.84
CA ILE A 362 0.76 -2.59 18.55
C ILE A 362 -0.25 -1.45 18.52
N LYS A 363 -1.49 -1.72 18.94
CA LYS A 363 -2.55 -0.72 19.01
C LYS A 363 -2.16 0.45 19.90
N LEU A 364 -1.56 0.21 21.06
CA LEU A 364 -1.03 1.25 21.94
C LEU A 364 -0.01 2.13 21.21
N TRP A 365 0.95 1.52 20.51
CA TRP A 365 1.96 2.29 19.76
C TRP A 365 1.35 3.14 18.64
N VAL A 366 0.35 2.60 17.94
CA VAL A 366 -0.37 3.35 16.91
C VAL A 366 -1.20 4.48 17.52
N ASP A 367 -1.95 4.22 18.57
CA ASP A 367 -2.87 5.19 19.19
C ASP A 367 -2.12 6.32 19.92
N GLU A 368 -1.01 6.02 20.61
CA GLU A 368 -0.27 7.01 21.42
C GLU A 368 0.81 7.77 20.63
N PHE A 369 1.49 7.09 19.70
CA PHE A 369 2.69 7.60 19.02
C PHE A 369 2.50 7.79 17.51
N ASP A 370 1.35 7.40 16.98
CA ASP A 370 1.01 7.54 15.56
C ASP A 370 2.02 6.86 14.61
N ILE A 371 2.65 5.74 15.04
CA ILE A 371 3.60 5.02 14.19
C ILE A 371 2.98 4.60 12.84
N ASP A 372 3.79 4.52 11.80
CA ASP A 372 3.36 4.32 10.40
C ASP A 372 3.64 2.90 9.89
N GLY A 373 4.40 2.11 10.63
CA GLY A 373 4.64 0.72 10.28
C GLY A 373 5.45 -0.06 11.31
N ILE A 374 5.60 -1.36 11.05
CA ILE A 374 6.42 -2.27 11.86
C ILE A 374 7.37 -3.06 10.94
N ARG A 375 8.64 -3.09 11.32
CA ARG A 375 9.64 -4.06 10.86
C ARG A 375 9.57 -5.27 11.78
N LEU A 376 9.32 -6.46 11.25
CA LEU A 376 9.21 -7.69 12.00
C LEU A 376 10.55 -8.41 12.04
N ASP A 377 11.12 -8.51 13.23
CA ASP A 377 12.33 -9.27 13.49
C ASP A 377 12.14 -10.75 13.19
N VAL A 378 13.17 -11.36 12.60
CA VAL A 378 13.23 -12.77 12.23
C VAL A 378 11.92 -13.27 11.61
N ALA A 379 11.35 -12.49 10.68
CA ALA A 379 10.02 -12.76 10.11
C ALA A 379 9.93 -14.14 9.45
N TYR A 380 11.06 -14.69 8.99
CA TYR A 380 11.18 -16.04 8.44
C TYR A 380 10.87 -17.15 9.47
N CYS A 381 10.93 -16.86 10.77
CA CYS A 381 10.56 -17.75 11.88
C CYS A 381 9.11 -17.60 12.35
N LEU A 382 8.40 -16.54 11.96
CA LEU A 382 7.04 -16.27 12.41
C LEU A 382 6.02 -17.22 11.79
N ASP A 383 4.99 -17.56 12.56
CA ASP A 383 3.87 -18.38 12.06
C ASP A 383 3.09 -17.59 10.97
N LYS A 384 2.82 -18.24 9.84
CA LYS A 384 2.18 -17.57 8.69
C LYS A 384 0.73 -17.17 8.99
N ASP A 385 0.00 -17.94 9.80
CA ASP A 385 -1.36 -17.58 10.19
C ASP A 385 -1.35 -16.37 11.13
N PHE A 386 -0.34 -16.28 12.02
CA PHE A 386 -0.10 -15.07 12.80
C PHE A 386 0.16 -13.85 11.89
N LEU A 387 1.02 -13.96 10.87
CA LEU A 387 1.29 -12.85 9.95
C LEU A 387 0.04 -12.39 9.17
N LYS A 388 -0.82 -13.32 8.75
CA LYS A 388 -2.10 -12.97 8.09
C LYS A 388 -3.03 -12.21 9.02
N ARG A 389 -3.15 -12.68 10.27
CA ARG A 389 -3.96 -12.00 11.30
C ARG A 389 -3.39 -10.63 11.62
N LEU A 390 -2.07 -10.52 11.75
CA LEU A 390 -1.37 -9.25 11.97
C LEU A 390 -1.65 -8.27 10.83
N ARG A 391 -1.52 -8.70 9.57
CA ARG A 391 -1.83 -7.86 8.40
C ARG A 391 -3.27 -7.37 8.44
N HIS A 392 -4.23 -8.25 8.71
CA HIS A 392 -5.63 -7.88 8.80
C HIS A 392 -5.89 -6.88 9.95
N PHE A 393 -5.29 -7.13 11.12
CA PHE A 393 -5.40 -6.25 12.28
C PHE A 393 -4.84 -4.86 12.01
N CYS A 394 -3.61 -4.76 11.48
CA CYS A 394 -2.97 -3.48 11.17
C CYS A 394 -3.72 -2.68 10.09
N ASN A 395 -4.26 -3.34 9.07
CA ASN A 395 -5.11 -2.69 8.06
C ASN A 395 -6.38 -2.07 8.70
N GLY A 396 -6.88 -2.64 9.80
CA GLY A 396 -7.99 -2.10 10.58
C GLY A 396 -7.62 -0.92 11.47
N LEU A 397 -6.32 -0.72 11.77
CA LEU A 397 -5.82 0.42 12.53
C LEU A 397 -5.53 1.62 11.61
N LYS A 398 -4.78 1.40 10.53
CA LYS A 398 -4.49 2.40 9.50
C LYS A 398 -4.42 1.72 8.12
N ALA A 399 -5.08 2.32 7.12
CA ALA A 399 -5.15 1.75 5.78
C ALA A 399 -3.79 1.68 5.07
N ASP A 400 -2.87 2.56 5.44
CA ASP A 400 -1.51 2.70 4.92
C ASP A 400 -0.44 2.22 5.91
N PHE A 401 -0.81 1.40 6.91
CA PHE A 401 0.14 0.84 7.88
C PHE A 401 1.10 -0.14 7.22
N TRP A 402 2.39 0.19 7.20
CA TRP A 402 3.37 -0.58 6.45
C TRP A 402 3.96 -1.73 7.29
N LEU A 403 4.19 -2.89 6.65
CA LEU A 403 4.73 -4.08 7.30
C LEU A 403 5.93 -4.59 6.49
N LEU A 404 7.09 -4.56 7.14
CA LEU A 404 8.36 -5.00 6.60
C LEU A 404 8.81 -6.26 7.35
N GLY A 405 9.18 -7.33 6.66
CA GLY A 405 9.78 -8.50 7.31
C GLY A 405 11.29 -8.53 7.18
N GLU A 406 11.99 -8.94 8.23
CA GLU A 406 13.34 -9.44 8.08
C GLU A 406 13.34 -10.85 7.48
N LEU A 407 13.83 -10.95 6.24
CA LEU A 407 14.06 -12.23 5.56
C LEU A 407 15.51 -12.27 5.09
N LEU A 408 16.26 -13.28 5.55
CA LEU A 408 17.67 -13.45 5.22
C LEU A 408 17.89 -14.28 3.95
N HIS A 409 16.97 -15.21 3.67
CA HIS A 409 17.10 -16.20 2.60
C HIS A 409 15.74 -16.78 2.17
N GLY A 410 15.75 -17.59 1.12
CA GLY A 410 14.56 -18.30 0.63
C GLY A 410 13.76 -17.50 -0.39
N ASP A 411 12.56 -17.99 -0.71
CA ASP A 411 11.65 -17.32 -1.64
C ASP A 411 10.78 -16.30 -0.90
N TYR A 412 11.02 -15.02 -1.15
CA TYR A 412 10.31 -13.93 -0.48
C TYR A 412 8.81 -13.89 -0.82
N ASN A 413 8.35 -14.50 -1.93
CA ASN A 413 6.92 -14.57 -2.26
C ASN A 413 6.09 -15.29 -1.19
N GLN A 414 6.73 -16.16 -0.41
CA GLN A 414 6.07 -16.88 0.68
C GLN A 414 5.61 -15.99 1.82
N PHE A 415 6.14 -14.76 1.91
CA PHE A 415 5.86 -13.81 2.99
C PHE A 415 5.39 -12.45 2.45
N VAL A 416 5.99 -11.98 1.36
CA VAL A 416 5.67 -10.69 0.73
C VAL A 416 4.55 -10.89 -0.30
N ASN A 417 3.32 -10.64 0.12
CA ASN A 417 2.10 -10.77 -0.69
C ASN A 417 0.92 -10.02 -0.04
N ASP A 418 -0.23 -10.05 -0.71
CA ASP A 418 -1.41 -9.29 -0.30
C ASP A 418 -2.02 -9.73 1.05
N GLU A 419 -1.68 -10.92 1.54
CA GLU A 419 -2.21 -11.47 2.79
C GLU A 419 -1.31 -11.22 4.00
N MET A 420 0.00 -11.05 3.81
CA MET A 420 0.99 -10.99 4.89
C MET A 420 1.78 -9.69 4.86
N LEU A 421 2.98 -9.65 4.27
CA LEU A 421 3.87 -8.50 4.35
C LEU A 421 3.82 -7.62 3.11
N HIS A 422 4.02 -6.32 3.30
CA HIS A 422 4.15 -5.36 2.20
C HIS A 422 5.54 -5.43 1.56
N SER A 423 6.58 -5.64 2.37
CA SER A 423 7.97 -5.69 1.93
C SER A 423 8.81 -6.64 2.78
N CYS A 424 10.06 -6.88 2.36
CA CYS A 424 11.09 -7.51 3.17
C CYS A 424 12.47 -6.92 2.88
N THR A 425 13.42 -7.18 3.78
CA THR A 425 14.85 -6.84 3.62
C THR A 425 15.47 -7.60 2.44
N ASN A 426 16.16 -6.90 1.53
CA ASN A 426 16.78 -7.51 0.34
C ASN A 426 18.21 -8.03 0.60
N TYR A 427 18.35 -9.03 1.48
CA TYR A 427 19.65 -9.66 1.76
C TYR A 427 20.25 -10.40 0.55
N GLU A 428 19.42 -10.87 -0.39
CA GLU A 428 19.90 -11.54 -1.61
C GLU A 428 20.74 -10.60 -2.49
N CYS A 429 20.39 -9.32 -2.61
CA CYS A 429 21.20 -8.33 -3.32
C CYS A 429 22.34 -7.74 -2.47
N TYR A 430 22.21 -7.70 -1.14
CA TYR A 430 23.21 -7.08 -0.23
C TYR A 430 24.65 -7.53 -0.53
N LYS A 431 24.89 -8.85 -0.64
CA LYS A 431 26.24 -9.36 -0.91
C LYS A 431 26.74 -8.96 -2.30
N GLY A 432 25.89 -9.11 -3.31
CA GLY A 432 26.22 -8.77 -4.70
C GLY A 432 26.55 -7.29 -4.88
N LEU A 433 25.91 -6.41 -4.11
CA LEU A 433 26.14 -4.97 -4.17
C LEU A 433 27.61 -4.64 -3.92
N PHE A 434 28.22 -5.07 -2.81
CA PHE A 434 29.63 -4.75 -2.54
C PHE A 434 30.62 -5.73 -3.20
N SER A 435 30.25 -7.00 -3.37
CA SER A 435 31.16 -7.98 -3.96
C SER A 435 31.46 -7.66 -5.42
N SER A 436 30.47 -7.19 -6.20
CA SER A 436 30.65 -6.79 -7.59
C SER A 436 31.67 -5.67 -7.78
N PHE A 437 31.74 -4.70 -6.85
CA PHE A 437 32.78 -3.66 -6.85
C PHE A 437 34.15 -4.25 -6.48
N ASN A 438 34.21 -5.08 -5.44
CA ASN A 438 35.47 -5.66 -4.96
C ASN A 438 36.11 -6.65 -5.93
N SER A 439 35.30 -7.47 -6.60
CA SER A 439 35.75 -8.41 -7.62
C SER A 439 35.87 -7.78 -9.00
N MET A 440 35.45 -6.52 -9.16
CA MET A 440 35.35 -5.81 -10.43
C MET A 440 34.56 -6.64 -11.45
N ASN A 441 33.39 -7.13 -11.03
CA ASN A 441 32.52 -8.01 -11.80
C ASN A 441 31.03 -7.65 -11.63
N MET A 442 30.56 -6.68 -12.42
CA MET A 442 29.16 -6.22 -12.40
C MET A 442 28.15 -7.31 -12.80
N PHE A 443 28.59 -8.42 -13.41
CA PHE A 443 27.70 -9.55 -13.69
C PHE A 443 27.11 -10.15 -12.41
N GLU A 444 27.80 -10.09 -11.27
CA GLU A 444 27.31 -10.65 -9.99
C GLU A 444 26.01 -9.99 -9.52
N ILE A 445 26.01 -8.65 -9.43
CA ILE A 445 24.84 -7.90 -8.99
C ILE A 445 23.76 -7.89 -10.07
N VAL A 446 24.12 -7.72 -11.35
CA VAL A 446 23.11 -7.68 -12.42
C VAL A 446 22.43 -9.04 -12.62
N HIS A 447 23.12 -10.16 -12.39
CA HIS A 447 22.47 -11.47 -12.34
C HIS A 447 21.39 -11.53 -11.25
N SER A 448 21.69 -11.02 -10.05
CA SER A 448 20.73 -10.96 -8.94
C SER A 448 19.54 -10.08 -9.29
N LEU A 449 19.77 -8.91 -9.90
CA LEU A 449 18.71 -8.01 -10.35
C LEU A 449 17.84 -8.61 -11.46
N LEU A 450 18.41 -9.30 -12.44
CA LEU A 450 17.65 -10.01 -13.48
C LEU A 450 16.78 -11.11 -12.88
N ARG A 451 17.30 -11.84 -11.89
CA ARG A 451 16.56 -12.89 -11.18
C ARG A 451 15.38 -12.33 -10.37
N GLN A 452 15.58 -11.21 -9.69
CA GLN A 452 14.54 -10.60 -8.86
C GLN A 452 13.54 -9.78 -9.68
N PHE A 453 13.99 -9.00 -10.66
CA PHE A 453 13.18 -7.96 -11.31
C PHE A 453 13.22 -7.96 -12.85
N GLY A 454 13.92 -8.91 -13.47
CA GLY A 454 14.07 -8.98 -14.92
C GLY A 454 12.75 -9.11 -15.72
N PRO A 455 12.84 -8.97 -17.05
CA PRO A 455 11.66 -9.03 -17.92
C PRO A 455 11.12 -10.45 -18.09
N GLU A 456 11.92 -11.47 -17.82
CA GLU A 456 11.63 -12.88 -18.09
C GLU A 456 10.50 -13.46 -17.23
N ASN A 457 9.86 -14.53 -17.72
CA ASN A 457 8.75 -15.18 -17.01
C ASN A 457 9.16 -15.90 -15.71
N TRP A 458 10.45 -16.22 -15.56
CA TRP A 458 11.00 -16.88 -14.37
C TRP A 458 11.49 -15.90 -13.29
N THR A 459 11.34 -14.60 -13.53
CA THR A 459 11.65 -13.54 -12.55
C THR A 459 10.75 -13.67 -11.31
N LEU A 460 11.36 -13.52 -10.13
CA LEU A 460 10.70 -13.88 -8.87
C LEU A 460 9.86 -12.77 -8.23
N TYR A 461 10.32 -11.53 -8.29
CA TYR A 461 9.82 -10.42 -7.46
C TYR A 461 9.43 -9.19 -8.29
N LYS A 462 9.06 -9.40 -9.56
CA LYS A 462 8.57 -8.33 -10.44
C LYS A 462 7.41 -7.58 -9.77
N GLY A 463 7.50 -6.24 -9.73
CA GLY A 463 6.51 -5.37 -9.09
C GLY A 463 6.54 -5.32 -7.55
N LYS A 464 7.51 -5.97 -6.89
CA LYS A 464 7.67 -5.86 -5.43
C LYS A 464 8.69 -4.77 -5.06
N HIS A 465 8.39 -4.03 -4.00
CA HIS A 465 9.28 -3.04 -3.41
C HIS A 465 10.01 -3.62 -2.20
N LEU A 466 11.19 -4.20 -2.40
CA LEU A 466 12.02 -4.74 -1.30
C LEU A 466 12.86 -3.63 -0.65
N LEU A 467 13.09 -3.67 0.65
CA LEU A 467 13.97 -2.71 1.33
C LEU A 467 15.44 -3.02 1.01
N THR A 468 16.10 -2.12 0.27
CA THR A 468 17.48 -2.23 -0.19
C THR A 468 18.41 -1.46 0.73
N PHE A 469 19.52 -2.08 1.15
CA PHE A 469 20.53 -1.49 2.01
C PHE A 469 21.93 -1.97 1.62
N VAL A 470 22.95 -1.20 1.96
CA VAL A 470 24.37 -1.54 1.73
C VAL A 470 25.10 -1.95 3.00
N ASP A 471 24.50 -1.67 4.16
CA ASP A 471 24.88 -2.14 5.50
C ASP A 471 23.72 -1.89 6.48
N ASN A 472 23.84 -2.44 7.69
CA ASN A 472 22.89 -2.25 8.80
C ASN A 472 23.55 -2.62 10.14
N HIS A 473 22.77 -2.81 11.20
CA HIS A 473 23.26 -3.13 12.54
C HIS A 473 23.77 -4.57 12.72
N ASP A 474 23.60 -5.46 11.73
CA ASP A 474 23.98 -6.87 11.80
C ASP A 474 25.12 -7.26 10.86
N VAL A 475 25.51 -6.37 9.96
CA VAL A 475 26.58 -6.60 8.97
C VAL A 475 27.65 -5.51 9.05
N SER A 476 28.88 -5.83 8.62
CA SER A 476 29.98 -4.87 8.57
C SER A 476 29.58 -3.60 7.81
N ARG A 477 30.05 -2.43 8.29
CA ARG A 477 29.83 -1.15 7.63
C ARG A 477 30.33 -1.18 6.19
N ILE A 478 29.61 -0.53 5.27
CA ILE A 478 29.94 -0.63 3.85
C ILE A 478 31.33 -0.07 3.53
N ALA A 479 31.74 1.01 4.21
CA ALA A 479 33.07 1.61 4.05
C ALA A 479 34.21 0.70 4.52
N SER A 480 33.92 -0.32 5.33
CA SER A 480 34.87 -1.37 5.74
C SER A 480 34.90 -2.56 4.78
N ASN A 481 33.82 -2.81 4.03
CA ASN A 481 33.74 -3.93 3.10
C ASN A 481 34.39 -3.61 1.75
N LEU A 482 34.42 -2.34 1.32
CA LEU A 482 34.96 -1.95 0.02
C LEU A 482 36.50 -1.89 0.04
N ASN A 483 37.11 -2.50 -0.97
CA ASN A 483 38.58 -2.47 -1.16
C ASN A 483 39.08 -1.15 -1.78
N ASN A 484 38.18 -0.34 -2.35
CA ASN A 484 38.49 0.94 -2.97
C ASN A 484 37.47 1.99 -2.53
N GLU A 485 37.95 3.06 -1.90
CA GLU A 485 37.09 4.11 -1.34
C GLU A 485 36.31 4.88 -2.43
N ASN A 486 36.82 4.92 -3.67
CA ASN A 486 36.11 5.54 -4.81
C ASN A 486 34.82 4.79 -5.17
N HIS A 487 34.63 3.55 -4.71
CA HIS A 487 33.40 2.78 -4.92
C HIS A 487 32.29 3.13 -3.93
N LEU A 488 32.59 3.86 -2.86
CA LEU A 488 31.62 4.18 -1.82
C LEU A 488 30.45 5.05 -2.34
N PRO A 489 30.64 6.12 -3.14
CA PRO A 489 29.52 6.82 -3.77
C PRO A 489 28.77 5.92 -4.77
N LEU A 490 29.50 5.09 -5.54
CA LEU A 490 28.94 4.26 -6.61
C LEU A 490 27.99 3.17 -6.10
N ILE A 491 28.29 2.55 -4.95
CA ILE A 491 27.40 1.53 -4.39
C ILE A 491 26.08 2.14 -3.90
N TYR A 492 26.08 3.36 -3.36
CA TYR A 492 24.83 4.08 -3.08
C TYR A 492 24.09 4.44 -4.38
N ALA A 493 24.79 4.88 -5.42
CA ALA A 493 24.17 5.12 -6.72
C ALA A 493 23.56 3.85 -7.33
N LEU A 494 24.14 2.68 -7.09
CA LEU A 494 23.54 1.42 -7.51
C LEU A 494 22.31 1.06 -6.66
N ALA A 495 22.42 1.18 -5.33
CA ALA A 495 21.36 0.86 -4.38
C ALA A 495 20.10 1.75 -4.52
N PHE A 496 20.26 3.04 -4.83
CA PHE A 496 19.14 3.97 -5.05
C PHE A 496 18.50 3.84 -6.44
N GLY A 497 19.22 3.27 -7.42
CA GLY A 497 18.77 3.17 -8.81
C GLY A 497 18.08 1.83 -9.13
N MET A 498 18.44 0.76 -8.40
CA MET A 498 17.80 -0.54 -8.55
C MET A 498 16.35 -0.54 -8.02
N PRO A 499 15.50 -1.51 -8.44
CA PRO A 499 14.15 -1.64 -7.87
C PRO A 499 14.17 -1.87 -6.36
N GLY A 500 13.28 -1.19 -5.64
CA GLY A 500 13.14 -1.31 -4.19
C GLY A 500 13.15 0.04 -3.47
N ILE A 501 13.16 -0.04 -2.14
CA ILE A 501 13.08 1.09 -1.21
C ILE A 501 14.47 1.29 -0.59
N PRO A 502 15.21 2.36 -0.91
CA PRO A 502 16.54 2.57 -0.39
C PRO A 502 16.53 2.90 1.11
N CYS A 503 17.44 2.30 1.86
CA CYS A 503 17.65 2.52 3.29
C CYS A 503 19.12 2.84 3.57
N VAL A 504 19.35 3.97 4.26
CA VAL A 504 20.67 4.41 4.71
C VAL A 504 20.81 4.13 6.20
N TYR A 505 21.87 3.45 6.62
CA TYR A 505 22.14 3.19 8.04
C TYR A 505 22.93 4.34 8.66
N TYR A 506 22.50 4.81 9.84
CA TYR A 506 23.07 6.01 10.45
C TYR A 506 24.60 5.93 10.63
N GLY A 507 25.32 6.90 10.08
CA GLY A 507 26.77 6.99 10.05
C GLY A 507 27.45 6.46 8.79
N SER A 508 26.74 5.67 7.98
CA SER A 508 27.29 5.16 6.73
C SER A 508 27.33 6.22 5.62
N GLU A 509 26.53 7.28 5.74
CA GLU A 509 26.49 8.45 4.85
C GLU A 509 27.74 9.33 4.94
N TRP A 510 28.53 9.23 6.01
CA TRP A 510 29.86 9.83 6.10
C TRP A 510 31.01 8.80 6.12
N GLY A 511 30.70 7.54 5.78
CA GLY A 511 31.70 6.50 5.63
C GLY A 511 32.24 5.96 6.96
N ALA A 512 31.42 5.86 8.01
CA ALA A 512 31.80 5.16 9.23
C ALA A 512 32.26 3.72 8.93
N LYS A 513 33.34 3.29 9.59
CA LYS A 513 33.98 1.98 9.41
C LYS A 513 33.79 1.14 10.67
N ALA A 514 33.47 -0.14 10.50
CA ALA A 514 33.44 -1.16 11.53
C ALA A 514 33.27 -2.54 10.89
N HIS A 515 33.86 -3.58 11.50
CA HIS A 515 33.72 -4.95 11.02
C HIS A 515 32.87 -5.80 11.98
N LYS A 516 32.00 -6.66 11.45
CA LYS A 516 31.15 -7.56 12.26
C LYS A 516 31.96 -8.48 13.19
N ASN A 517 33.19 -8.85 12.82
CA ASN A 517 34.06 -9.69 13.66
C ASN A 517 34.57 -8.97 14.93
N GLU A 518 34.44 -7.64 15.01
CA GLU A 518 34.70 -6.83 16.20
C GLU A 518 33.52 -6.85 17.19
N GLY A 519 32.42 -7.50 16.81
CA GLY A 519 31.18 -7.59 17.56
C GLY A 519 30.15 -6.53 17.18
N ASP A 520 28.90 -6.78 17.54
CA ASP A 520 27.76 -5.95 17.15
C ASP A 520 27.85 -4.51 17.66
N SER A 521 28.45 -4.31 18.83
CA SER A 521 28.65 -2.99 19.43
C SER A 521 29.48 -2.07 18.53
N ALA A 522 30.42 -2.61 17.75
CA ALA A 522 31.21 -1.82 16.79
C ALA A 522 30.33 -1.25 15.65
N LEU A 523 29.29 -1.99 15.25
CA LEU A 523 28.35 -1.57 14.20
C LEU A 523 27.35 -0.52 14.70
N ARG A 524 27.15 -0.45 16.02
CA ARG A 524 26.13 0.35 16.71
C ARG A 524 26.75 1.56 17.43
N ALA A 525 27.71 2.21 16.78
CA ALA A 525 28.45 3.34 17.36
C ALA A 525 27.55 4.55 17.70
N CYS A 526 27.95 5.32 18.72
CA CYS A 526 27.35 6.62 19.04
C CYS A 526 28.14 7.72 18.33
N PHE A 527 27.44 8.63 17.66
CA PHE A 527 28.04 9.83 17.08
C PHE A 527 27.46 11.07 17.75
N ASP A 528 28.29 12.03 18.17
CA ASP A 528 27.81 13.20 18.90
C ASP A 528 26.90 14.10 18.05
N ALA A 529 27.26 14.30 16.78
CA ALA A 529 26.52 15.10 15.81
C ALA A 529 26.68 14.51 14.39
N PRO A 530 25.76 14.83 13.46
CA PRO A 530 25.92 14.49 12.05
C PRO A 530 27.19 15.10 11.45
N ILE A 531 27.82 14.38 10.52
CA ILE A 531 29.00 14.85 9.79
C ILE A 531 28.60 15.14 8.35
N GLU A 532 28.66 16.41 7.97
CA GLU A 532 28.41 16.84 6.59
C GLU A 532 29.67 16.62 5.74
N ASN A 533 29.53 15.89 4.64
CA ASN A 533 30.60 15.64 3.68
C ASN A 533 30.07 15.42 2.26
N GLU A 534 30.99 15.27 1.30
CA GLU A 534 30.64 15.07 -0.13
C GLU A 534 29.75 13.83 -0.36
N LEU A 535 29.92 12.77 0.44
CA LEU A 535 29.12 11.56 0.33
C LEU A 535 27.67 11.80 0.78
N SER A 536 27.46 12.50 1.89
CA SER A 536 26.12 12.86 2.37
C SER A 536 25.38 13.78 1.38
N ASP A 537 26.08 14.75 0.78
CA ASP A 537 25.52 15.61 -0.27
C ASP A 537 25.21 14.81 -1.55
N TYR A 538 26.02 13.80 -1.88
CA TYR A 538 25.78 12.90 -3.00
C TYR A 538 24.56 12.01 -2.78
N ILE A 539 24.43 11.39 -1.60
CA ILE A 539 23.25 10.60 -1.21
C ILE A 539 21.98 11.47 -1.23
N SER A 540 22.06 12.73 -0.81
CA SER A 540 20.93 13.68 -0.93
C SER A 540 20.45 13.87 -2.37
N LYS A 541 21.37 13.96 -3.33
CA LYS A 541 21.02 14.02 -4.76
C LYS A 541 20.37 12.72 -5.24
N LEU A 542 20.86 11.56 -4.81
CA LEU A 542 20.26 10.26 -5.13
C LEU A 542 18.84 10.13 -4.54
N ALA A 543 18.65 10.52 -3.28
CA ALA A 543 17.36 10.54 -2.62
C ALA A 543 16.37 11.47 -3.35
N LYS A 544 16.83 12.65 -3.79
CA LYS A 544 16.03 13.55 -4.61
C LYS A 544 15.67 12.93 -5.96
N ALA A 545 16.60 12.26 -6.63
CA ALA A 545 16.33 11.60 -7.91
C ALA A 545 15.30 10.47 -7.76
N HIS A 546 15.45 9.63 -6.73
CA HIS A 546 14.53 8.53 -6.41
C HIS A 546 13.10 9.05 -6.20
N LYS A 547 12.90 9.96 -5.23
CA LYS A 547 11.56 10.46 -4.84
C LYS A 547 10.84 11.25 -5.94
N ASN A 548 11.55 11.76 -6.94
CA ASN A 548 10.96 12.56 -8.02
C ASN A 548 10.85 11.80 -9.36
N SER A 549 11.08 10.49 -9.36
CA SER A 549 11.00 9.67 -10.56
C SER A 549 10.15 8.42 -10.34
N LYS A 550 9.00 8.37 -11.02
CA LYS A 550 8.15 7.17 -10.99
C LYS A 550 8.87 5.95 -11.55
N ALA A 551 9.71 6.15 -12.56
CA ALA A 551 10.52 5.09 -13.12
C ALA A 551 11.47 4.48 -12.09
N ILE A 552 12.12 5.29 -11.24
CA ILE A 552 13.03 4.77 -10.22
C ILE A 552 12.26 4.05 -9.10
N CYS A 553 11.13 4.58 -8.64
CA CYS A 553 10.32 3.93 -7.60
C CYS A 553 9.67 2.63 -8.12
N TYR A 554 8.95 2.71 -9.24
CA TYR A 554 8.03 1.66 -9.71
C TYR A 554 8.45 0.92 -10.98
N GLY A 555 9.44 1.45 -11.70
CA GLY A 555 9.69 1.01 -13.07
C GLY A 555 10.29 -0.39 -13.17
N ASP A 556 9.99 -1.05 -14.30
CA ASP A 556 10.55 -2.35 -14.65
C ASP A 556 12.08 -2.29 -14.73
N PHE A 557 12.76 -3.43 -14.53
CA PHE A 557 14.20 -3.51 -14.67
C PHE A 557 14.60 -4.20 -15.98
N LYS A 558 15.48 -3.56 -16.75
CA LYS A 558 16.07 -4.13 -17.96
C LYS A 558 17.56 -3.81 -18.06
N SER A 559 18.41 -4.82 -18.22
CA SER A 559 19.84 -4.61 -18.50
C SER A 559 20.05 -4.12 -19.93
N VAL A 560 20.88 -3.09 -20.12
CA VAL A 560 21.18 -2.47 -21.43
C VAL A 560 22.63 -2.72 -21.83
N VAL A 561 23.57 -2.38 -20.94
CA VAL A 561 25.01 -2.64 -21.13
C VAL A 561 25.52 -3.33 -19.88
N LEU A 562 26.31 -4.38 -20.07
CA LEU A 562 26.93 -5.10 -18.97
C LEU A 562 28.34 -5.56 -19.39
N THR A 563 29.32 -5.13 -18.63
CA THR A 563 30.71 -5.58 -18.69
C THR A 563 31.16 -5.99 -17.29
N ASN A 564 32.42 -6.37 -17.12
CA ASN A 564 32.98 -6.59 -15.79
C ASN A 564 32.96 -5.32 -14.93
N HIS A 565 33.19 -4.15 -15.54
CA HIS A 565 33.41 -2.89 -14.81
C HIS A 565 32.27 -1.88 -14.94
N GLN A 566 31.37 -2.06 -15.90
CA GLN A 566 30.29 -1.14 -16.18
C GLN A 566 28.95 -1.87 -16.25
N CYS A 567 27.91 -1.21 -15.74
CA CYS A 567 26.54 -1.61 -16.01
C CYS A 567 25.70 -0.38 -16.36
N VAL A 568 24.80 -0.55 -17.32
CA VAL A 568 23.73 0.38 -17.65
C VAL A 568 22.44 -0.43 -17.65
N PHE A 569 21.48 -0.01 -16.83
CA PHE A 569 20.15 -0.61 -16.83
C PHE A 569 19.08 0.46 -16.91
N GLU A 570 17.94 0.06 -17.43
CA GLU A 570 16.79 0.90 -17.68
C GLU A 570 15.72 0.64 -16.64
N ARG A 571 15.08 1.73 -16.20
CA ARG A 571 13.87 1.77 -15.40
C ARG A 571 12.77 2.49 -16.17
N THR A 572 11.61 1.86 -16.32
CA THR A 572 10.49 2.44 -17.10
C THR A 572 9.15 2.27 -16.38
N CYS A 573 8.40 3.35 -16.22
CA CYS A 573 7.06 3.37 -15.61
C CYS A 573 6.24 4.53 -16.20
N ASP A 574 4.97 4.31 -16.56
CA ASP A 574 4.05 5.37 -17.00
C ASP A 574 4.61 6.32 -18.10
N GLY A 575 5.42 5.80 -19.02
CA GLY A 575 6.08 6.59 -20.07
C GLY A 575 7.31 7.40 -19.61
N GLU A 576 7.62 7.40 -18.31
CA GLU A 576 8.91 7.86 -17.80
C GLU A 576 9.96 6.77 -17.97
N ARG A 577 11.13 7.13 -18.51
CA ARG A 577 12.27 6.23 -18.73
C ARG A 577 13.54 6.85 -18.15
N VAL A 578 14.24 6.09 -17.31
CA VAL A 578 15.50 6.49 -16.69
C VAL A 578 16.56 5.41 -16.90
N LEU A 579 17.74 5.80 -17.38
CA LEU A 579 18.91 4.94 -17.48
C LEU A 579 19.82 5.16 -16.27
N ILE A 580 20.11 4.10 -15.54
CA ILE A 580 21.08 4.09 -14.44
C ILE A 580 22.37 3.52 -14.97
N ALA A 581 23.42 4.35 -15.02
CA ALA A 581 24.73 3.97 -15.54
C ALA A 581 25.79 4.06 -14.44
N ILE A 582 26.58 3.00 -14.26
CA ILE A 582 27.66 2.89 -13.27
C ILE A 582 28.96 2.53 -13.98
N ASN A 583 30.03 3.31 -13.75
CA ASN A 583 31.40 2.97 -14.12
C ASN A 583 32.25 2.73 -12.87
N ALA A 584 32.56 1.46 -12.59
CA ALA A 584 33.40 1.09 -11.46
C ALA A 584 34.91 1.16 -11.76
N SER A 585 35.31 1.38 -13.02
CA SER A 585 36.72 1.52 -13.43
C SER A 585 37.24 2.94 -13.20
N ALA A 586 38.56 3.09 -13.07
CA ALA A 586 39.23 4.39 -13.12
C ALA A 586 39.24 5.00 -14.54
N ASP A 587 39.09 4.17 -15.57
CA ASP A 587 39.11 4.60 -16.96
C ASP A 587 37.75 5.10 -17.42
N ASP A 588 37.76 6.14 -18.26
CA ASP A 588 36.59 6.59 -19.00
C ASP A 588 36.07 5.46 -19.91
N TYR A 589 34.74 5.35 -20.00
CA TYR A 589 34.07 4.35 -20.82
C TYR A 589 32.94 4.99 -21.62
N THR A 590 32.79 4.57 -22.88
CA THR A 590 31.66 4.96 -23.73
C THR A 590 30.77 3.74 -23.97
N ALA A 591 29.56 3.78 -23.43
CA ALA A 591 28.56 2.74 -23.63
C ALA A 591 27.81 2.97 -24.95
N HIS A 592 27.87 2.01 -25.87
CA HIS A 592 27.18 2.08 -27.16
C HIS A 592 25.92 1.22 -27.14
N PHE A 593 24.76 1.86 -27.29
CA PHE A 593 23.45 1.23 -27.41
C PHE A 593 22.49 2.22 -28.10
N ASP A 594 21.34 1.73 -28.58
CA ASP A 594 20.28 2.61 -29.09
C ASP A 594 19.50 3.22 -27.92
N SER A 595 19.72 4.52 -27.68
CA SER A 595 19.03 5.27 -26.62
C SER A 595 17.59 5.62 -26.99
N GLY A 596 17.20 5.57 -28.28
CA GLY A 596 15.90 6.05 -28.77
C GLY A 596 15.72 7.58 -28.75
N VAL A 597 16.66 8.33 -28.16
CA VAL A 597 16.65 9.80 -28.02
C VAL A 597 18.05 10.38 -28.19
N GLY A 598 18.17 11.64 -28.64
CA GLY A 598 19.47 12.29 -28.85
C GLY A 598 20.19 12.74 -27.58
N SER A 599 19.44 13.03 -26.51
CA SER A 599 19.97 13.48 -25.23
C SER A 599 18.98 13.21 -24.09
N GLY A 600 19.45 13.21 -22.84
CA GLY A 600 18.61 13.16 -21.64
C GLY A 600 19.11 14.11 -20.55
N THR A 601 18.45 14.11 -19.40
CA THR A 601 18.85 14.91 -18.22
C THR A 601 19.37 14.00 -17.11
N ASP A 602 20.58 14.26 -16.62
CA ASP A 602 21.13 13.56 -15.46
C ASP A 602 20.44 14.05 -14.18
N LEU A 603 19.64 13.20 -13.54
CA LEU A 603 18.89 13.53 -12.34
C LEU A 603 19.78 13.80 -11.12
N ILE A 604 21.05 13.38 -11.15
CA ILE A 604 22.02 13.61 -10.07
C ILE A 604 22.58 15.03 -10.16
N THR A 605 22.94 15.50 -11.36
CA THR A 605 23.62 16.79 -11.57
C THR A 605 22.72 17.89 -12.14
N GLY A 606 21.62 17.52 -12.79
CA GLY A 606 20.76 18.41 -13.56
C GLY A 606 21.27 18.73 -14.97
N GLU A 607 22.42 18.18 -15.37
CA GLU A 607 23.06 18.48 -16.65
C GLU A 607 22.44 17.67 -17.80
N THR A 608 22.43 18.26 -19.00
CA THR A 608 22.07 17.54 -20.23
C THR A 608 23.20 16.58 -20.64
N VAL A 609 22.85 15.32 -20.86
CA VAL A 609 23.76 14.28 -21.33
C VAL A 609 23.42 13.94 -22.77
N SER A 610 24.38 14.11 -23.68
CA SER A 610 24.24 13.71 -25.07
C SER A 610 24.48 12.21 -25.24
N PHE A 611 23.72 11.57 -26.12
CA PHE A 611 23.96 10.20 -26.58
C PHE A 611 24.69 10.15 -27.93
N GLU A 612 25.08 11.32 -28.48
CA GLU A 612 25.85 11.39 -29.73
C GLU A 612 27.21 10.69 -29.56
N GLY A 613 27.44 9.64 -30.34
CA GLY A 613 28.64 8.80 -30.22
C GLY A 613 28.62 7.81 -29.04
N GLY A 614 27.50 7.68 -28.31
CA GLY A 614 27.33 6.79 -27.16
C GLY A 614 27.27 7.55 -25.83
N LEU A 615 26.93 6.83 -24.75
CA LEU A 615 26.88 7.40 -23.41
C LEU A 615 28.28 7.44 -22.79
N ASN A 616 28.84 8.63 -22.61
CA ASN A 616 30.13 8.83 -21.96
C ASN A 616 30.02 8.77 -20.42
N MET A 617 30.82 7.91 -19.81
CA MET A 617 30.92 7.70 -18.37
C MET A 617 32.36 7.90 -17.93
N LYS A 618 32.60 8.89 -17.08
CA LYS A 618 33.93 9.12 -16.49
C LYS A 618 34.34 7.97 -15.59
N GLY A 619 35.65 7.81 -15.37
CA GLY A 619 36.15 6.92 -14.33
C GLY A 619 35.47 7.19 -12.98
N TYR A 620 35.10 6.13 -12.26
CA TYR A 620 34.40 6.17 -10.99
C TYR A 620 33.17 7.09 -10.95
N SER A 621 32.30 6.98 -11.96
CA SER A 621 31.10 7.82 -12.06
C SER A 621 29.80 7.03 -12.16
N ALA A 622 28.71 7.68 -11.75
CA ALA A 622 27.35 7.22 -11.96
C ALA A 622 26.47 8.33 -12.51
N LYS A 623 25.49 7.97 -13.34
CA LYS A 623 24.53 8.90 -13.98
C LYS A 623 23.12 8.31 -13.95
N TYR A 624 22.12 9.14 -13.67
CA TYR A 624 20.70 8.76 -13.74
C TYR A 624 20.03 9.56 -14.85
N ILE A 625 19.97 9.04 -16.07
CA ILE A 625 19.60 9.81 -17.24
C ILE A 625 18.13 9.61 -17.56
N LYS A 626 17.31 10.63 -17.26
CA LYS A 626 15.92 10.70 -17.69
C LYS A 626 15.89 11.04 -19.19
N CYS A 627 15.35 10.10 -19.97
CA CYS A 627 15.36 10.14 -21.44
C CYS A 627 14.16 10.88 -22.01
#